data_AF-A0A7S2UY99-F1
#
_entry.id   AF-A0A7S2UY99-F1
#
_cell.length_a   1.000
_cell.length_b   1.000
_cell.length_c   1.000
_cell.angle_alpha   90.00
_cell.angle_beta   90.00
_cell.angle_gamma   90.00
#
_symmetry.space_group_name_H-M   'P 1'
#
loop_
_entity.id
_entity.type
_entity.pdbx_description
1 polymer ?
#
loop_
_entity_poly.entity_id
_entity_poly.type
_entity_poly.pdbx_seq_one_letter_code
_entity_poly.pdbx_strand_id
1 'polypeptide(L)'
;MKSLREFQIICGILVALYSGTNAFHSPSRLPHHQQVKSSSGHALRMEVFEGNPIGKFAWSNMWKLPIFARGEQGTPIKLGDSAYILRKNIEQIYGDEASIDGAQVATGSLDETMGDTMHLGLHTFFQKFGGVFKLCFGPKSFLVVSDPVVARSVLRDNSKKYDKGMLAELLFPIMGKGLIPADQETWKVRRRAIVPGFHQKWLDRMVSLYAECTQVLLDKLEAHATNKEVIAMETEFCSVSLDIIGKAVFNYDFGSVTKESPVIKAVYSTLQEVEHRSQMPLPYWEIPGASLFVPRLRRFNENLKLLNDILDELIEKAMATSHKTDLEELQNKNYDAVQDPSLLRFLVDMRGESSTCKQLRDDLMTMLIAGHETTAAVLTWALFELAQNPELVQKVQAEIDEVCGDRMPTWADIKELKLVRLCLAESLRMYPEPPLLIRRALEDDKFPAGTAGFEANVVRGQDLFISVYNIHRNPDFWPNPDKYDPERFLRPFKNPNVKDWAGYDPEIYTSNPSLLYPNEVASDFAFLPFGGGARKCVGDQFAFLEATVCLAAILRRYEFDFDGSPDDVGMATGATIHTKNNLKMHVRKRTNIDQMQESRHSNQSEVLV
;
A
#
# COMPACT_ATOMS: atom_id res chain seq x y z
N MET A 1 -11.00 -12.54 19.61
CA MET A 1 -10.32 -11.58 20.51
C MET A 1 -9.97 -12.19 21.86
N LYS A 2 -10.89 -12.72 22.70
CA LYS A 2 -10.53 -13.39 23.97
C LYS A 2 -9.47 -14.51 23.82
N SER A 3 -9.55 -15.33 22.76
CA SER A 3 -8.62 -16.43 22.50
C SER A 3 -7.20 -15.98 22.13
N LEU A 4 -7.03 -14.87 21.41
CA LEU A 4 -5.72 -14.35 21.00
C LEU A 4 -4.93 -13.80 22.21
N ARG A 5 -5.65 -13.25 23.20
CA ARG A 5 -5.10 -12.68 24.45
C ARG A 5 -4.46 -13.75 25.35
N GLU A 6 -5.17 -14.84 25.57
CA GLU A 6 -4.65 -15.99 26.33
C GLU A 6 -3.49 -16.64 25.58
N PHE A 7 -3.59 -16.69 24.26
CA PHE A 7 -2.58 -17.28 23.39
C PHE A 7 -1.21 -16.63 23.55
N GLN A 8 -1.10 -15.30 23.44
CA GLN A 8 0.20 -14.61 23.46
C GLN A 8 0.94 -14.72 24.81
N ILE A 9 0.21 -14.69 25.93
CA ILE A 9 0.78 -14.90 27.26
C ILE A 9 1.30 -16.34 27.38
N ILE A 10 0.50 -17.30 26.90
CA ILE A 10 0.92 -18.69 26.80
C ILE A 10 2.17 -18.78 25.91
N CYS A 11 2.25 -18.10 24.75
CA CYS A 11 3.42 -18.11 23.86
C CYS A 11 4.73 -17.75 24.56
N GLY A 12 4.74 -16.68 25.37
CA GLY A 12 5.94 -16.24 26.08
C GLY A 12 6.41 -17.27 27.12
N ILE A 13 5.46 -17.87 27.84
CA ILE A 13 5.72 -18.95 28.79
C ILE A 13 6.19 -20.21 28.05
N LEU A 14 5.61 -20.51 26.89
CA LEU A 14 5.96 -21.65 26.04
C LEU A 14 7.38 -21.57 25.51
N VAL A 15 7.82 -20.40 25.02
CA VAL A 15 9.21 -20.21 24.57
C VAL A 15 10.17 -20.43 25.73
N ALA A 16 9.90 -19.87 26.91
CA ALA A 16 10.72 -20.06 28.10
C ALA A 16 10.75 -21.53 28.60
N LEU A 17 9.60 -22.22 28.53
CA LEU A 17 9.49 -23.65 28.87
C LEU A 17 10.21 -24.54 27.86
N TYR A 18 10.22 -24.16 26.58
CA TYR A 18 10.95 -24.87 25.54
C TYR A 18 12.46 -24.64 25.67
N SER A 19 12.92 -23.37 25.72
CA SER A 19 14.33 -22.97 25.69
C SER A 19 15.12 -23.20 26.99
N GLY A 20 14.45 -23.60 28.08
CA GLY A 20 15.08 -23.96 29.35
C GLY A 20 15.79 -22.83 30.13
N THR A 21 15.82 -21.58 29.63
CA THR A 21 16.48 -20.42 30.28
C THR A 21 15.84 -19.07 29.89
N ASN A 22 16.00 -18.07 30.77
CA ASN A 22 15.47 -16.69 30.71
C ASN A 22 15.72 -15.97 29.36
N ALA A 23 14.79 -16.11 28.40
CA ALA A 23 14.79 -15.37 27.15
C ALA A 23 14.16 -13.96 27.33
N PHE A 24 14.80 -13.11 28.15
CA PHE A 24 14.62 -11.66 28.14
C PHE A 24 15.96 -11.00 28.50
N HIS A 25 16.92 -11.05 27.57
CA HIS A 25 18.07 -10.16 27.60
C HIS A 25 18.07 -9.27 26.37
N SER A 26 17.83 -7.97 26.63
CA SER A 26 18.18 -6.86 25.75
C SER A 26 19.66 -6.97 25.34
N PRO A 27 20.03 -6.68 24.08
CA PRO A 27 21.43 -6.59 23.69
C PRO A 27 21.99 -5.25 24.18
N SER A 28 22.18 -5.12 25.49
CA SER A 28 22.97 -4.01 26.03
C SER A 28 23.77 -4.46 27.24
N ARG A 29 25.10 -4.40 27.05
CA ARG A 29 26.20 -4.67 27.99
C ARG A 29 26.73 -6.11 28.03
N LEU A 30 27.69 -6.37 27.15
CA LEU A 30 28.88 -7.14 27.53
C LEU A 30 30.08 -6.18 27.59
N PRO A 31 30.99 -6.31 28.58
CA PRO A 31 32.11 -5.39 28.74
C PRO A 31 33.17 -5.59 27.63
N HIS A 32 33.82 -4.49 27.26
CA HIS A 32 35.02 -4.48 26.43
C HIS A 32 36.10 -5.39 27.03
N HIS A 33 36.35 -6.55 26.41
CA HIS A 33 37.67 -7.13 26.12
C HIS A 33 37.50 -8.59 25.69
N GLN A 34 37.52 -8.85 24.38
CA GLN A 34 38.24 -9.97 23.74
C GLN A 34 37.88 -9.97 22.25
N GLN A 35 38.79 -9.45 21.43
CA GLN A 35 38.85 -9.79 20.02
C GLN A 35 39.17 -11.28 19.91
N VAL A 36 38.27 -12.06 19.31
CA VAL A 36 38.61 -13.37 18.75
C VAL A 36 38.10 -13.41 17.32
N LYS A 37 39.06 -13.46 16.38
CA LYS A 37 38.84 -13.87 14.99
C LYS A 37 38.35 -15.32 15.00
N SER A 38 37.21 -15.62 14.37
CA SER A 38 36.99 -16.95 13.80
C SER A 38 36.04 -16.92 12.61
N SER A 39 36.62 -17.23 11.45
CA SER A 39 35.97 -17.74 10.25
C SER A 39 35.26 -19.07 10.54
N SER A 40 33.94 -19.08 10.59
CA SER A 40 33.05 -20.20 10.19
C SER A 40 31.63 -19.87 10.63
N GLY A 41 30.69 -19.97 9.70
CA GLY A 41 29.26 -19.85 10.01
C GLY A 41 28.84 -20.99 10.93
N HIS A 42 28.58 -20.66 12.19
CA HIS A 42 27.84 -21.50 13.10
C HIS A 42 26.66 -20.67 13.60
N ALA A 43 25.45 -21.06 13.21
CA ALA A 43 24.27 -20.70 13.98
C ALA A 43 24.53 -21.13 15.43
N LEU A 44 24.20 -20.27 16.40
CA LEU A 44 24.17 -20.63 17.82
C LEU A 44 23.14 -21.76 17.99
N ARG A 45 23.60 -23.01 17.85
CA ARG A 45 22.83 -24.22 18.12
C ARG A 45 22.73 -24.34 19.63
N MET A 46 21.60 -23.93 20.20
CA MET A 46 21.28 -24.30 21.58
C MET A 46 20.80 -25.75 21.54
N GLU A 47 21.52 -26.67 22.19
CA GLU A 47 21.02 -28.00 22.52
C GLU A 47 19.94 -27.86 23.59
N VAL A 48 18.73 -27.45 23.18
CA VAL A 48 17.64 -27.03 24.09
C VAL A 48 17.10 -28.19 24.96
N PHE A 49 17.55 -29.42 24.72
CA PHE A 49 16.91 -30.59 25.31
C PHE A 49 17.80 -31.82 25.58
N GLU A 50 19.13 -31.69 25.50
CA GLU A 50 20.01 -32.71 26.06
C GLU A 50 20.00 -32.60 27.60
N GLY A 51 19.05 -33.31 28.23
CA GLY A 51 19.02 -33.46 29.70
C GLY A 51 17.70 -33.19 30.42
N ASN A 52 16.62 -32.74 29.76
CA ASN A 52 15.32 -32.46 30.41
C ASN A 52 14.15 -33.30 29.86
N PRO A 53 14.01 -34.59 30.25
CA PRO A 53 12.94 -35.46 29.79
C PRO A 53 11.55 -35.04 30.26
N ILE A 54 11.44 -34.38 31.43
CA ILE A 54 10.18 -33.88 31.97
C ILE A 54 9.67 -32.69 31.15
N GLY A 55 10.56 -31.78 30.74
CA GLY A 55 10.26 -30.67 29.84
C GLY A 55 9.76 -31.13 28.47
N LYS A 56 10.41 -32.12 27.84
CA LYS A 56 9.93 -32.73 26.58
C LYS A 56 8.55 -33.37 26.74
N PHE A 57 8.33 -34.08 27.86
CA PHE A 57 7.05 -34.72 28.15
C PHE A 57 5.93 -33.69 28.35
N ALA A 58 6.18 -32.63 29.11
CA ALA A 58 5.23 -31.54 29.33
C ALA A 58 4.92 -30.79 28.02
N TRP A 59 5.96 -30.44 27.24
CA TRP A 59 5.83 -29.81 25.93
C TRP A 59 4.95 -30.64 24.99
N SER A 60 5.28 -31.91 24.79
CA SER A 60 4.57 -32.80 23.85
C SER A 60 3.11 -33.09 24.24
N ASN A 61 2.78 -33.10 25.54
CA ASN A 61 1.42 -33.40 26.00
C ASN A 61 0.52 -32.17 26.11
N MET A 62 1.06 -30.99 26.39
CA MET A 62 0.27 -29.76 26.46
C MET A 62 -0.46 -29.46 25.14
N TRP A 63 0.18 -29.70 24.00
CA TRP A 63 -0.44 -29.52 22.68
C TRP A 63 -1.55 -30.53 22.34
N LYS A 64 -1.76 -31.56 23.17
CA LYS A 64 -2.87 -32.52 23.04
C LYS A 64 -4.16 -32.01 23.73
N LEU A 65 -4.10 -30.89 24.45
CA LEU A 65 -5.27 -30.31 25.09
C LEU A 65 -6.30 -29.88 24.02
N PRO A 66 -7.61 -30.07 24.26
CA PRO A 66 -8.65 -29.75 23.29
C PRO A 66 -8.66 -28.29 22.80
N ILE A 67 -8.18 -27.35 23.63
CA ILE A 67 -8.05 -25.94 23.28
C ILE A 67 -7.06 -25.68 22.13
N PHE A 68 -6.10 -26.59 21.92
CA PHE A 68 -5.11 -26.53 20.85
C PHE A 68 -5.46 -27.43 19.65
N ALA A 69 -6.63 -28.06 19.65
CA ALA A 69 -7.09 -28.85 18.50
C ALA A 69 -7.28 -27.93 17.27
N ARG A 70 -6.70 -28.34 16.14
CA ARG A 70 -6.81 -27.62 14.86
C ARG A 70 -8.26 -27.55 14.38
N GLY A 71 -8.56 -26.51 13.62
CA GLY A 71 -9.82 -26.43 12.87
C GLY A 71 -9.83 -27.42 11.70
N GLU A 72 -11.03 -27.83 11.29
CA GLU A 72 -11.22 -28.58 10.05
C GLU A 72 -11.15 -27.62 8.86
N GLN A 73 -10.74 -28.14 7.70
CA GLN A 73 -10.71 -27.36 6.46
C GLN A 73 -12.11 -26.81 6.15
N GLY A 74 -12.17 -25.57 5.65
CA GLY A 74 -13.44 -24.87 5.38
C GLY A 74 -14.16 -24.29 6.61
N THR A 75 -13.66 -24.48 7.84
CA THR A 75 -14.19 -23.80 9.03
C THR A 75 -13.51 -22.44 9.27
N PRO A 76 -14.02 -21.54 10.13
CA PRO A 76 -13.29 -20.34 10.54
C PRO A 76 -12.01 -20.68 11.32
N ILE A 77 -10.96 -19.85 11.18
CA ILE A 77 -9.67 -20.05 11.87
C ILE A 77 -9.89 -20.12 13.39
N LYS A 78 -9.35 -21.16 14.02
CA LYS A 78 -9.44 -21.40 15.47
C LYS A 78 -8.11 -21.11 16.14
N LEU A 79 -8.16 -20.95 17.47
CA LEU A 79 -6.98 -20.82 18.32
C LEU A 79 -5.98 -21.97 18.09
N GLY A 80 -6.47 -23.20 17.93
CA GLY A 80 -5.64 -24.36 17.66
C GLY A 80 -4.82 -24.28 16.36
N ASP A 81 -5.29 -23.54 15.34
CA ASP A 81 -4.55 -23.33 14.10
C ASP A 81 -3.32 -22.44 14.35
N SER A 82 -3.51 -21.30 15.04
CA SER A 82 -2.42 -20.42 15.45
C SER A 82 -1.46 -21.12 16.41
N ALA A 83 -1.99 -21.93 17.34
CA ALA A 83 -1.24 -22.74 18.28
C ALA A 83 -0.34 -23.76 17.59
N TYR A 84 -0.85 -24.44 16.59
CA TYR A 84 -0.09 -25.38 15.78
C TYR A 84 1.09 -24.69 15.07
N ILE A 85 0.85 -23.54 14.44
CA ILE A 85 1.91 -22.77 13.76
C ILE A 85 2.98 -22.33 14.75
N LEU A 86 2.58 -21.73 15.88
CA LEU A 86 3.51 -21.32 16.93
C LEU A 86 4.37 -22.49 17.41
N ARG A 87 3.75 -23.64 17.71
CA ARG A 87 4.46 -24.84 18.12
C ARG A 87 5.52 -25.21 17.09
N LYS A 88 5.12 -25.29 15.81
CA LYS A 88 6.00 -25.69 14.72
C LYS A 88 7.13 -24.70 14.50
N ASN A 89 6.88 -23.41 14.68
CA ASN A 89 7.91 -22.39 14.65
C ASN A 89 8.90 -22.58 15.79
N ILE A 90 8.44 -22.83 17.01
CA ILE A 90 9.32 -23.05 18.16
C ILE A 90 10.17 -24.31 17.94
N GLU A 91 9.55 -25.41 17.50
CA GLU A 91 10.23 -26.66 17.18
C GLU A 91 11.28 -26.50 16.05
N GLN A 92 11.01 -25.65 15.06
CA GLN A 92 11.93 -25.38 13.95
C GLN A 92 13.05 -24.39 14.31
N ILE A 93 12.75 -23.34 15.08
CA ILE A 93 13.70 -22.26 15.42
C ILE A 93 14.65 -22.72 16.52
N TYR A 94 14.13 -23.41 17.52
CA TYR A 94 14.84 -23.76 18.74
C TYR A 94 15.10 -25.27 18.89
N GLY A 95 14.55 -26.11 18.00
CA GLY A 95 14.76 -27.55 17.98
C GLY A 95 15.45 -28.04 16.71
N ASP A 96 15.60 -29.36 16.58
CA ASP A 96 16.18 -30.02 15.40
C ASP A 96 15.10 -30.51 14.39
N GLU A 97 13.89 -29.95 14.46
CA GLU A 97 12.79 -30.35 13.57
C GLU A 97 12.89 -29.65 12.20
N ALA A 98 12.60 -30.39 11.13
CA ALA A 98 12.60 -29.84 9.78
C ALA A 98 11.49 -28.78 9.61
N SER A 99 11.73 -27.80 8.74
CA SER A 99 10.70 -26.82 8.38
C SER A 99 9.50 -27.50 7.74
N ILE A 100 8.30 -27.29 8.29
CA ILE A 100 7.06 -27.78 7.70
C ILE A 100 6.82 -27.18 6.31
N ASP A 101 7.25 -25.94 6.12
CA ASP A 101 7.08 -25.15 4.90
C ASP A 101 8.24 -25.32 3.92
N GLY A 102 9.33 -25.98 4.33
CA GLY A 102 10.55 -26.13 3.52
C GLY A 102 11.36 -24.85 3.32
N ALA A 103 10.85 -23.69 3.76
CA ALA A 103 11.51 -22.41 3.63
C ALA A 103 12.57 -22.20 4.72
N GLN A 104 13.65 -21.52 4.34
CA GLN A 104 14.72 -21.18 5.27
C GLN A 104 14.25 -20.09 6.25
N VAL A 105 14.63 -20.22 7.51
CA VAL A 105 14.39 -19.17 8.52
C VAL A 105 15.41 -18.06 8.33
N ALA A 106 14.92 -16.83 8.09
CA ALA A 106 15.75 -15.65 8.03
C ALA A 106 16.39 -15.41 9.40
N THR A 107 17.73 -15.36 9.42
CA THR A 107 18.54 -15.07 10.60
C THR A 107 19.29 -13.75 10.41
N GLY A 108 19.16 -12.84 11.37
CA GLY A 108 19.73 -11.48 11.34
C GLY A 108 19.24 -10.61 12.50
N SER A 109 19.74 -9.38 12.61
CA SER A 109 19.29 -8.41 13.63
C SER A 109 17.89 -7.89 13.31
N LEU A 110 16.97 -7.99 14.27
CA LEU A 110 15.61 -7.45 14.14
C LEU A 110 15.60 -5.91 14.08
N ASP A 111 16.58 -5.25 14.71
CA ASP A 111 16.67 -3.78 14.73
C ASP A 111 16.99 -3.20 13.34
N GLU A 112 17.68 -3.98 12.48
CA GLU A 112 17.94 -3.61 11.08
C GLU A 112 16.71 -3.84 10.17
N THR A 113 15.72 -4.61 10.63
CA THR A 113 14.58 -5.06 9.82
C THR A 113 13.23 -4.44 10.24
N MET A 114 13.08 -4.02 11.50
CA MET A 114 11.80 -3.56 12.07
C MET A 114 11.75 -2.05 12.39
N GLY A 115 12.69 -1.27 11.86
CA GLY A 115 12.58 0.20 11.87
C GLY A 115 11.54 0.72 10.87
N ASP A 116 11.55 2.04 10.63
CA ASP A 116 10.62 2.73 9.72
C ASP A 116 10.70 2.25 8.25
N THR A 117 11.51 1.24 7.92
CA THR A 117 11.75 0.76 6.55
C THR A 117 11.75 -0.77 6.46
N MET A 118 10.70 -1.43 6.97
CA MET A 118 10.59 -2.90 6.97
C MET A 118 10.81 -3.54 5.59
N HIS A 119 10.38 -2.88 4.52
CA HIS A 119 10.58 -3.36 3.15
C HIS A 119 12.06 -3.43 2.74
N LEU A 120 12.92 -2.52 3.24
CA LEU A 120 14.37 -2.56 3.00
C LEU A 120 15.04 -3.73 3.73
N GLY A 121 14.66 -3.96 4.99
CA GLY A 121 15.14 -5.13 5.74
C GLY A 121 14.73 -6.45 5.07
N LEU A 122 13.49 -6.53 4.60
CA LEU A 122 13.00 -7.66 3.81
C LEU A 122 13.73 -7.82 2.47
N HIS A 123 14.22 -6.73 1.88
CA HIS A 123 15.02 -6.78 0.66
C HIS A 123 16.38 -7.43 0.91
N THR A 124 17.07 -7.06 1.99
CA THR A 124 18.33 -7.69 2.42
C THR A 124 18.16 -9.20 2.65
N PHE A 125 17.06 -9.61 3.29
CA PHE A 125 16.78 -11.03 3.46
C PHE A 125 16.43 -11.74 2.16
N PHE A 126 15.68 -11.10 1.27
CA PHE A 126 15.40 -11.63 -0.07
C PHE A 126 16.70 -11.91 -0.85
N GLN A 127 17.65 -10.97 -0.84
CA GLN A 127 18.94 -11.16 -1.52
C GLN A 127 19.73 -12.38 -0.99
N LYS A 128 19.54 -12.75 0.29
CA LYS A 128 20.23 -13.87 0.94
C LYS A 128 19.50 -15.20 0.83
N PHE A 129 18.17 -15.20 0.95
CA PHE A 129 17.34 -16.40 1.12
C PHE A 129 16.46 -16.70 -0.10
N GLY A 130 16.39 -15.80 -1.08
CA GLY A 130 15.66 -16.00 -2.33
C GLY A 130 14.17 -15.65 -2.25
N GLY A 131 13.41 -16.13 -3.24
CA GLY A 131 12.02 -15.73 -3.49
C GLY A 131 11.00 -16.14 -2.42
N VAL A 132 11.29 -17.13 -1.58
CA VAL A 132 10.43 -17.56 -0.48
C VAL A 132 11.26 -17.90 0.75
N PHE A 133 11.00 -17.20 1.86
CA PHE A 133 11.69 -17.42 3.13
C PHE A 133 10.79 -17.16 4.32
N LYS A 134 11.17 -17.68 5.49
CA LYS A 134 10.41 -17.54 6.73
C LYS A 134 11.01 -16.48 7.63
N LEU A 135 10.25 -15.44 7.94
CA LEU A 135 10.64 -14.39 8.88
C LEU A 135 10.00 -14.67 10.25
N CYS A 136 10.80 -14.70 11.31
CA CYS A 136 10.34 -14.97 12.67
C CYS A 136 10.71 -13.83 13.62
N PHE A 137 9.75 -13.36 14.42
CA PHE A 137 9.96 -12.37 15.47
C PHE A 137 9.21 -12.77 16.74
N GLY A 138 9.98 -13.26 17.71
CA GLY A 138 9.43 -13.88 18.92
C GLY A 138 8.47 -15.03 18.55
N PRO A 139 7.21 -15.01 19.01
CA PRO A 139 6.24 -16.06 18.71
C PRO A 139 5.56 -15.91 17.34
N LYS A 140 5.74 -14.78 16.64
CA LYS A 140 5.11 -14.53 15.34
C LYS A 140 6.03 -15.00 14.21
N SER A 141 5.44 -15.56 13.16
CA SER A 141 6.16 -15.94 11.94
C SER A 141 5.38 -15.56 10.71
N PHE A 142 6.09 -15.16 9.66
CA PHE A 142 5.53 -14.83 8.36
C PHE A 142 6.29 -15.59 7.28
N LEU A 143 5.56 -16.16 6.33
CA LEU A 143 6.19 -16.62 5.10
C LEU A 143 6.25 -15.43 4.14
N VAL A 144 7.46 -15.00 3.80
CA VAL A 144 7.70 -13.88 2.90
C VAL A 144 7.81 -14.41 1.48
N VAL A 145 7.01 -13.84 0.58
CA VAL A 145 6.91 -14.16 -0.83
C VAL A 145 7.41 -12.97 -1.63
N SER A 146 8.52 -13.15 -2.35
CA SER A 146 9.17 -12.16 -3.22
C SER A 146 9.23 -12.66 -4.66
N ASP A 147 8.27 -13.50 -5.05
CA ASP A 147 8.21 -14.18 -6.34
C ASP A 147 6.83 -13.99 -7.00
N PRO A 148 6.76 -13.55 -8.28
CA PRO A 148 5.51 -13.28 -8.99
C PRO A 148 4.70 -14.55 -9.31
N VAL A 149 5.35 -15.70 -9.55
CA VAL A 149 4.67 -16.99 -9.79
C VAL A 149 3.89 -17.40 -8.53
N VAL A 150 4.55 -17.28 -7.37
CA VAL A 150 3.90 -17.56 -6.08
C VAL A 150 2.85 -16.50 -5.75
N ALA A 151 3.14 -15.21 -5.98
CA ALA A 151 2.18 -14.13 -5.76
C ALA A 151 0.92 -14.31 -6.63
N ARG A 152 1.05 -14.72 -7.89
CA ARG A 152 -0.06 -15.05 -8.79
C ARG A 152 -0.90 -16.21 -8.27
N SER A 153 -0.27 -17.27 -7.77
CA SER A 153 -0.97 -18.38 -7.13
C SER A 153 -1.82 -17.89 -5.96
N VAL A 154 -1.26 -17.10 -5.05
CA VAL A 154 -1.97 -16.58 -3.87
C VAL A 154 -3.07 -15.57 -4.22
N LEU A 155 -2.78 -14.65 -5.15
CA LEU A 155 -3.66 -13.51 -5.42
C LEU A 155 -4.75 -13.82 -6.44
N ARG A 156 -4.52 -14.77 -7.35
CA ARG A 156 -5.43 -15.11 -8.45
C ARG A 156 -5.89 -16.56 -8.38
N ASP A 157 -4.98 -17.51 -8.60
CA ASP A 157 -5.31 -18.90 -8.93
C ASP A 157 -6.00 -19.60 -7.73
N ASN A 158 -5.45 -19.42 -6.52
CA ASN A 158 -5.94 -19.98 -5.26
C ASN A 158 -6.53 -18.90 -4.34
N SER A 159 -6.94 -17.75 -4.87
CA SER A 159 -7.36 -16.57 -4.09
C SER A 159 -8.44 -16.82 -3.02
N LYS A 160 -9.29 -17.84 -3.18
CA LYS A 160 -10.32 -18.22 -2.19
C LYS A 160 -9.75 -18.83 -0.92
N LYS A 161 -8.55 -19.41 -0.99
CA LYS A 161 -7.85 -19.99 0.15
C LYS A 161 -7.17 -18.94 1.04
N TYR A 162 -7.24 -17.65 0.68
CA TYR A 162 -6.53 -16.60 1.37
C TYR A 162 -7.45 -15.43 1.70
N ASP A 163 -7.37 -14.95 2.94
CA ASP A 163 -7.98 -13.68 3.35
C ASP A 163 -6.91 -12.66 3.76
N LYS A 164 -7.36 -11.54 4.33
CA LYS A 164 -6.49 -10.44 4.76
C LYS A 164 -5.86 -10.66 6.16
N GLY A 165 -6.27 -11.70 6.89
CA GLY A 165 -5.71 -12.08 8.18
C GLY A 165 -5.54 -10.93 9.16
N MET A 166 -4.33 -10.80 9.70
CA MET A 166 -3.95 -9.76 10.66
C MET A 166 -4.26 -8.34 10.18
N LEU A 167 -4.17 -8.06 8.88
CA LEU A 167 -4.46 -6.72 8.35
C LEU A 167 -5.93 -6.33 8.56
N ALA A 168 -6.86 -7.26 8.35
CA ALA A 168 -8.28 -7.00 8.59
C ALA A 168 -8.56 -6.77 10.08
N GLU A 169 -7.93 -7.54 10.96
CA GLU A 169 -8.07 -7.41 12.42
C GLU A 169 -7.58 -6.03 12.92
N LEU A 170 -6.45 -5.57 12.38
CA LEU A 170 -5.84 -4.29 12.74
C LEU A 170 -6.61 -3.07 12.20
N LEU A 171 -7.21 -3.17 11.01
CA LEU A 171 -7.98 -2.08 10.39
C LEU A 171 -9.44 -2.02 10.82
N PHE A 172 -9.99 -3.11 11.36
CA PHE A 172 -11.39 -3.19 11.79
C PHE A 172 -11.84 -2.04 12.72
N PRO A 173 -11.03 -1.57 13.70
CA PRO A 173 -11.42 -0.44 14.55
C PRO A 173 -11.59 0.89 13.80
N ILE A 174 -10.93 1.07 12.65
CA ILE A 174 -11.01 2.30 11.84
C ILE A 174 -12.11 2.17 10.78
N MET A 175 -12.06 1.09 9.99
CA MET A 175 -12.87 0.92 8.78
C MET A 175 -14.07 0.00 8.97
N GLY A 176 -14.27 -0.55 10.16
CA GLY A 176 -15.33 -1.51 10.44
C GLY A 176 -15.30 -2.70 9.48
N LYS A 177 -16.43 -2.98 8.84
CA LYS A 177 -16.54 -4.02 7.79
C LYS A 177 -16.36 -3.46 6.37
N GLY A 178 -15.70 -2.32 6.22
CA GLY A 178 -15.40 -1.68 4.93
C GLY A 178 -14.67 -2.58 3.93
N LEU A 179 -14.57 -2.15 2.67
CA LEU A 179 -14.06 -2.97 1.56
C LEU A 179 -12.72 -3.68 1.81
N ILE A 180 -11.79 -3.05 2.54
CA ILE A 180 -10.46 -3.61 2.81
C ILE A 180 -10.52 -4.75 3.86
N PRO A 181 -11.04 -4.51 5.08
CA PRO A 181 -11.11 -5.55 6.12
C PRO A 181 -12.27 -6.54 5.97
N ALA A 182 -13.21 -6.31 5.04
CA ALA A 182 -14.39 -7.16 4.87
C ALA A 182 -14.06 -8.63 4.58
N ASP A 183 -14.76 -9.52 5.30
CA ASP A 183 -14.85 -10.95 5.00
C ASP A 183 -15.35 -11.20 3.57
N GLN A 184 -15.09 -12.38 3.02
CA GLN A 184 -15.32 -12.69 1.61
C GLN A 184 -16.77 -12.45 1.15
N GLU A 185 -17.76 -12.84 1.97
CA GLU A 185 -19.18 -12.68 1.63
C GLU A 185 -19.59 -11.21 1.66
N THR A 186 -19.23 -10.50 2.73
CA THR A 186 -19.49 -9.06 2.87
C THR A 186 -18.82 -8.26 1.75
N TRP A 187 -17.55 -8.57 1.46
CA TRP A 187 -16.77 -7.90 0.42
C TRP A 187 -17.36 -8.09 -0.97
N LYS A 188 -17.80 -9.32 -1.31
CA LYS A 188 -18.36 -9.62 -2.63
C LYS A 188 -19.59 -8.77 -2.92
N VAL A 189 -20.47 -8.61 -1.93
CA VAL A 189 -21.68 -7.77 -2.03
C VAL A 189 -21.30 -6.29 -2.14
N ARG A 190 -20.40 -5.80 -1.28
CA ARG A 190 -19.97 -4.39 -1.26
C ARG A 190 -19.25 -3.99 -2.54
N ARG A 191 -18.26 -4.79 -2.98
CA ARG A 191 -17.50 -4.52 -4.21
C ARG A 191 -18.39 -4.49 -5.43
N ARG A 192 -19.34 -5.43 -5.55
CA ARG A 192 -20.29 -5.44 -6.67
C ARG A 192 -21.15 -4.18 -6.72
N ALA A 193 -21.44 -3.57 -5.56
CA ALA A 193 -22.20 -2.32 -5.50
C ALA A 193 -21.35 -1.08 -5.83
N ILE A 194 -20.07 -1.09 -5.49
CA ILE A 194 -19.19 0.08 -5.63
C ILE A 194 -18.55 0.16 -7.03
N VAL A 195 -18.08 -0.96 -7.58
CA VAL A 195 -17.37 -0.99 -8.87
C VAL A 195 -18.14 -0.29 -10.01
N PRO A 196 -19.48 -0.45 -10.15
CA PRO A 196 -20.22 0.24 -11.20
C PRO A 196 -20.12 1.77 -11.16
N GLY A 197 -19.86 2.38 -10.00
CA GLY A 197 -19.69 3.84 -9.90
C GLY A 197 -18.42 4.37 -10.58
N PHE A 198 -17.40 3.53 -10.77
CA PHE A 198 -16.13 3.89 -11.42
C PHE A 198 -16.16 3.71 -12.94
N HIS A 199 -17.31 3.92 -13.58
CA HIS A 199 -17.43 3.73 -15.03
C HIS A 199 -16.85 4.91 -15.83
N GLN A 200 -16.49 4.67 -17.08
CA GLN A 200 -15.76 5.63 -17.93
C GLN A 200 -16.33 7.06 -17.96
N LYS A 201 -17.65 7.23 -18.13
CA LYS A 201 -18.26 8.58 -18.15
C LYS A 201 -18.09 9.36 -16.83
N TRP A 202 -18.05 8.66 -15.69
CA TRP A 202 -17.82 9.29 -14.40
C TRP A 202 -16.35 9.70 -14.28
N LEU A 203 -15.43 8.81 -14.66
CA LEU A 203 -14.00 9.10 -14.69
C LEU A 203 -13.66 10.28 -15.60
N ASP A 204 -14.34 10.42 -16.75
CA ASP A 204 -14.20 11.56 -17.66
C ASP A 204 -14.57 12.89 -16.95
N ARG A 205 -15.71 12.93 -16.24
CA ARG A 205 -16.06 14.10 -15.41
C ARG A 205 -15.06 14.35 -14.28
N MET A 206 -14.50 13.28 -13.70
CA MET A 206 -13.50 13.40 -12.63
C MET A 206 -12.19 14.02 -13.13
N VAL A 207 -11.80 13.85 -14.41
CA VAL A 207 -10.62 14.53 -14.96
C VAL A 207 -10.72 16.05 -14.81
N SER A 208 -11.88 16.63 -15.08
CA SER A 208 -12.13 18.06 -14.86
C SER A 208 -12.03 18.42 -13.37
N LEU A 209 -12.56 17.59 -12.48
CA LEU A 209 -12.45 17.79 -11.03
C LEU A 209 -10.98 17.76 -10.56
N TYR A 210 -10.17 16.83 -11.08
CA TYR A 210 -8.74 16.76 -10.77
C TYR A 210 -8.04 18.04 -11.19
N ALA A 211 -8.36 18.56 -12.39
CA ALA A 211 -7.81 19.81 -12.88
C ALA A 211 -8.22 21.02 -12.02
N GLU A 212 -9.49 21.09 -11.60
CA GLU A 212 -10.01 22.14 -10.70
C GLU A 212 -9.28 22.14 -9.35
N CYS A 213 -9.15 20.97 -8.70
CA CYS A 213 -8.41 20.84 -7.45
C CYS A 213 -6.91 21.13 -7.62
N THR A 214 -6.32 20.66 -8.72
CA THR A 214 -4.90 20.91 -9.02
C THR A 214 -4.61 22.37 -9.29
N GLN A 215 -5.56 23.13 -9.86
CA GLN A 215 -5.38 24.57 -10.07
C GLN A 215 -5.13 25.31 -8.75
N VAL A 216 -5.78 24.91 -7.66
CA VAL A 216 -5.55 25.50 -6.32
C VAL A 216 -4.11 25.25 -5.85
N LEU A 217 -3.56 24.07 -6.15
CA LEU A 217 -2.15 23.77 -5.89
C LEU A 217 -1.22 24.62 -6.77
N LEU A 218 -1.53 24.80 -8.06
CA LEU A 218 -0.75 25.66 -8.94
C LEU A 218 -0.72 27.10 -8.43
N ASP A 219 -1.83 27.64 -7.95
CA ASP A 219 -1.90 29.00 -7.40
C ASP A 219 -1.02 29.14 -6.14
N LYS A 220 -0.92 28.08 -5.33
CA LYS A 220 -0.01 28.04 -4.18
C LYS A 220 1.45 27.94 -4.62
N LEU A 221 1.76 27.13 -5.62
CA LEU A 221 3.10 27.01 -6.19
C LEU A 221 3.57 28.32 -6.82
N GLU A 222 2.67 29.05 -7.47
CA GLU A 222 2.92 30.37 -8.04
C GLU A 222 3.42 31.38 -6.99
N ALA A 223 2.78 31.41 -5.83
CA ALA A 223 3.18 32.27 -4.72
C ALA A 223 4.59 31.89 -4.20
N HIS A 224 4.87 30.60 -4.03
CA HIS A 224 6.17 30.13 -3.56
C HIS A 224 7.28 30.39 -4.60
N ALA A 225 6.99 30.23 -5.89
CA ALA A 225 7.93 30.52 -6.98
C ALA A 225 8.27 32.01 -7.04
N THR A 226 7.29 32.87 -6.80
CA THR A 226 7.47 34.34 -6.77
C THR A 226 8.29 34.76 -5.54
N ASN A 227 7.99 34.19 -4.38
CA ASN A 227 8.67 34.50 -3.11
C ASN A 227 10.01 33.78 -2.94
N LYS A 228 10.33 32.81 -3.81
CA LYS A 228 11.49 31.91 -3.72
C LYS A 228 11.53 31.12 -2.40
N GLU A 229 10.36 30.70 -1.95
CA GLU A 229 10.19 29.93 -0.71
C GLU A 229 10.31 28.42 -0.97
N VAL A 230 10.88 27.70 -0.01
CA VAL A 230 10.90 26.23 -0.03
C VAL A 230 9.50 25.71 0.23
N ILE A 231 9.08 24.71 -0.54
CA ILE A 231 7.79 24.04 -0.37
C ILE A 231 7.97 22.54 -0.10
N ALA A 232 7.11 22.01 0.76
CA ALA A 232 7.09 20.62 1.19
C ALA A 232 6.11 19.80 0.31
N MET A 233 6.60 19.31 -0.84
CA MET A 233 5.75 18.77 -1.91
C MET A 233 4.95 17.53 -1.51
N GLU A 234 5.45 16.67 -0.63
CA GLU A 234 4.69 15.51 -0.15
C GLU A 234 3.43 15.94 0.62
N THR A 235 3.53 17.00 1.44
CA THR A 235 2.37 17.56 2.13
C THR A 235 1.36 18.14 1.14
N GLU A 236 1.84 18.84 0.12
CA GLU A 236 0.96 19.44 -0.89
C GLU A 236 0.24 18.38 -1.74
N PHE A 237 0.92 17.29 -2.09
CA PHE A 237 0.31 16.16 -2.77
C PHE A 237 -0.73 15.45 -1.89
N CYS A 238 -0.46 15.28 -0.59
CA CYS A 238 -1.46 14.77 0.36
C CYS A 238 -2.69 15.69 0.44
N SER A 239 -2.47 17.01 0.49
CA SER A 239 -3.55 17.99 0.55
C SER A 239 -4.43 17.98 -0.71
N VAL A 240 -3.84 18.02 -1.91
CA VAL A 240 -4.63 18.01 -3.15
C VAL A 240 -5.37 16.69 -3.34
N SER A 241 -4.73 15.55 -3.01
CA SER A 241 -5.38 14.24 -3.11
C SER A 241 -6.54 14.09 -2.11
N LEU A 242 -6.43 14.69 -0.92
CA LEU A 242 -7.54 14.75 0.04
C LEU A 242 -8.71 15.59 -0.50
N ASP A 243 -8.43 16.75 -1.10
CA ASP A 243 -9.47 17.60 -1.68
C ASP A 243 -10.15 16.91 -2.88
N ILE A 244 -9.39 16.18 -3.70
CA ILE A 244 -9.91 15.39 -4.82
C ILE A 244 -10.82 14.26 -4.33
N ILE A 245 -10.36 13.41 -3.41
CA ILE A 245 -11.19 12.31 -2.90
C ILE A 245 -12.40 12.85 -2.13
N GLY A 246 -12.24 13.98 -1.42
CA GLY A 246 -13.31 14.72 -0.76
C GLY A 246 -14.44 15.07 -1.72
N LYS A 247 -14.12 15.73 -2.83
CA LYS A 247 -15.12 16.13 -3.82
C LYS A 247 -15.66 14.94 -4.60
N ALA A 248 -14.79 14.03 -5.05
CA ALA A 248 -15.18 12.90 -5.90
C ALA A 248 -16.07 11.90 -5.17
N VAL A 249 -15.77 11.59 -3.90
CA VAL A 249 -16.50 10.59 -3.13
C VAL A 249 -17.64 11.21 -2.33
N PHE A 250 -17.46 12.41 -1.77
CA PHE A 250 -18.38 12.99 -0.79
C PHE A 250 -19.05 14.28 -1.23
N ASN A 251 -18.68 14.83 -2.39
CA ASN A 251 -19.04 16.20 -2.77
C ASN A 251 -18.66 17.23 -1.69
N TYR A 252 -17.54 17.01 -1.02
CA TYR A 252 -17.07 17.83 0.08
C TYR A 252 -15.70 18.43 -0.20
N ASP A 253 -15.60 19.75 -0.04
CA ASP A 253 -14.33 20.45 -0.14
C ASP A 253 -13.69 20.57 1.24
N PHE A 254 -12.59 19.85 1.47
CA PHE A 254 -11.81 20.00 2.69
C PHE A 254 -10.96 21.29 2.69
N GLY A 255 -10.69 21.88 1.52
CA GLY A 255 -9.84 23.05 1.35
C GLY A 255 -8.40 22.86 1.86
N SER A 256 -7.92 21.61 1.86
CA SER A 256 -6.68 21.16 2.51
C SER A 256 -5.42 21.76 1.91
N VAL A 257 -5.47 22.15 0.62
CA VAL A 257 -4.35 22.87 -0.03
C VAL A 257 -4.17 24.27 0.59
N THR A 258 -5.29 24.93 0.93
CA THR A 258 -5.29 26.32 1.44
C THR A 258 -5.19 26.42 2.96
N LYS A 259 -5.75 25.45 3.69
CA LYS A 259 -5.80 25.42 5.15
C LYS A 259 -5.49 24.03 5.64
N GLU A 260 -4.75 23.95 6.74
CA GLU A 260 -4.44 22.67 7.34
C GLU A 260 -5.71 21.95 7.80
N SER A 261 -6.00 20.78 7.21
CA SER A 261 -7.17 20.00 7.55
C SER A 261 -6.90 19.11 8.77
N PRO A 262 -7.73 19.16 9.83
CA PRO A 262 -7.59 18.26 10.97
C PRO A 262 -7.82 16.79 10.59
N VAL A 263 -8.46 16.53 9.45
CA VAL A 263 -8.71 15.19 8.92
C VAL A 263 -7.42 14.48 8.55
N ILE A 264 -6.49 15.16 7.88
CA ILE A 264 -5.18 14.58 7.52
C ILE A 264 -4.46 14.08 8.78
N LYS A 265 -4.36 14.95 9.79
CA LYS A 265 -3.72 14.61 11.08
C LYS A 265 -4.42 13.45 11.78
N ALA A 266 -5.76 13.42 11.75
CA ALA A 266 -6.54 12.37 12.39
C ALA A 266 -6.34 11.02 11.68
N VAL A 267 -6.43 10.98 10.35
CA VAL A 267 -6.19 9.77 9.55
C VAL A 267 -4.78 9.24 9.79
N TYR A 268 -3.76 10.08 9.59
CA TYR A 268 -2.37 9.71 9.80
C TYR A 268 -2.12 9.16 11.22
N SER A 269 -2.61 9.88 12.24
CA SER A 269 -2.45 9.44 13.63
C SER A 269 -3.19 8.13 13.94
N THR A 270 -4.31 7.84 13.28
CA THR A 270 -5.00 6.54 13.44
C THR A 270 -4.25 5.40 12.76
N LEU A 271 -3.66 5.64 11.58
CA LEU A 271 -2.83 4.65 10.87
C LEU A 271 -1.53 4.32 11.62
N GLN A 272 -0.86 5.33 12.18
CA GLN A 272 0.31 5.11 13.04
C GLN A 272 -0.03 4.25 14.27
N GLU A 273 -1.22 4.41 14.85
CA GLU A 273 -1.66 3.56 15.96
C GLU A 273 -1.85 2.11 15.51
N VAL A 274 -2.41 1.87 14.33
CA VAL A 274 -2.56 0.53 13.74
C VAL A 274 -1.20 -0.13 13.50
N GLU A 275 -0.24 0.63 12.98
CA GLU A 275 1.13 0.17 12.79
C GLU A 275 1.78 -0.22 14.12
N HIS A 276 1.69 0.65 15.13
CA HIS A 276 2.21 0.35 16.46
C HIS A 276 1.59 -0.92 17.05
N ARG A 277 0.27 -1.10 16.89
CA ARG A 277 -0.43 -2.32 17.34
C ARG A 277 0.10 -3.58 16.67
N SER A 278 0.51 -3.51 15.40
CA SER A 278 1.06 -4.66 14.69
C SER A 278 2.39 -5.16 15.30
N GLN A 279 3.20 -4.22 15.82
CA GLN A 279 4.53 -4.45 16.39
C GLN A 279 4.46 -4.91 17.85
N MET A 280 3.39 -4.60 18.58
CA MET A 280 3.29 -4.95 19.99
C MET A 280 3.08 -6.47 20.21
N PRO A 281 3.76 -7.06 21.21
CA PRO A 281 3.60 -8.47 21.56
C PRO A 281 2.31 -8.73 22.36
N LEU A 282 1.76 -7.72 23.03
CA LEU A 282 0.55 -7.81 23.85
C LEU A 282 -0.45 -6.69 23.48
N PRO A 283 -1.74 -7.00 23.28
CA PRO A 283 -2.76 -6.03 22.89
C PRO A 283 -3.27 -5.26 24.12
N TYR A 284 -2.43 -4.38 24.68
CA TYR A 284 -2.82 -3.60 25.86
C TYR A 284 -4.01 -2.66 25.59
N TRP A 285 -4.23 -2.27 24.33
CA TRP A 285 -5.38 -1.47 23.89
C TRP A 285 -6.73 -2.17 24.09
N GLU A 286 -6.70 -3.49 24.25
CA GLU A 286 -7.87 -4.33 24.45
C GLU A 286 -8.26 -4.48 25.94
N ILE A 287 -7.46 -3.93 26.85
CA ILE A 287 -7.71 -3.92 28.30
C ILE A 287 -8.80 -2.87 28.63
N PRO A 288 -9.91 -3.25 29.29
CA PRO A 288 -10.94 -2.30 29.69
C PRO A 288 -10.38 -1.15 30.53
N GLY A 289 -10.66 0.09 30.13
CA GLY A 289 -10.17 1.29 30.81
C GLY A 289 -8.75 1.73 30.46
N ALA A 290 -8.02 1.01 29.59
CA ALA A 290 -6.66 1.40 29.19
C ALA A 290 -6.59 2.81 28.58
N SER A 291 -7.63 3.24 27.84
CA SER A 291 -7.72 4.58 27.26
C SER A 291 -7.79 5.72 28.29
N LEU A 292 -8.12 5.42 29.56
CA LEU A 292 -8.09 6.41 30.64
C LEU A 292 -6.65 6.74 31.04
N PHE A 293 -5.73 5.78 30.96
CA PHE A 293 -4.36 5.91 31.45
C PHE A 293 -3.33 6.06 30.34
N VAL A 294 -3.62 5.57 29.12
CA VAL A 294 -2.70 5.61 27.98
C VAL A 294 -3.09 6.74 27.02
N PRO A 295 -2.30 7.84 26.95
CA PRO A 295 -2.64 9.01 26.13
C PRO A 295 -2.82 8.70 24.64
N ARG A 296 -2.01 7.77 24.09
CA ARG A 296 -2.07 7.35 22.69
C ARG A 296 -3.42 6.72 22.32
N LEU A 297 -3.99 5.90 23.21
CA LEU A 297 -5.31 5.29 23.01
C LEU A 297 -6.43 6.32 23.10
N ARG A 298 -6.29 7.30 23.99
CA ARG A 298 -7.25 8.41 24.08
C ARG A 298 -7.26 9.23 22.79
N ARG A 299 -6.08 9.63 22.30
CA ARG A 299 -5.91 10.35 21.03
C ARG A 299 -6.46 9.56 19.85
N PHE A 300 -6.23 8.24 19.80
CA PHE A 300 -6.81 7.36 18.78
C PHE A 300 -8.35 7.42 18.78
N ASN A 301 -8.98 7.32 19.95
CA ASN A 301 -10.43 7.38 20.07
C ASN A 301 -10.99 8.77 19.73
N GLU A 302 -10.30 9.85 20.10
CA GLU A 302 -10.67 11.23 19.74
C GLU A 302 -10.61 11.45 18.23
N ASN A 303 -9.53 11.01 17.58
CA ASN A 303 -9.39 11.09 16.12
C ASN A 303 -10.44 10.25 15.40
N LEU A 304 -10.71 9.01 15.86
CA LEU A 304 -11.78 8.20 15.29
C LEU A 304 -13.15 8.84 15.45
N LYS A 305 -13.41 9.49 16.59
CA LYS A 305 -14.67 10.21 16.79
C LYS A 305 -14.78 11.36 15.78
N LEU A 306 -13.75 12.19 15.64
CA LEU A 306 -13.72 13.28 14.67
C LEU A 306 -14.00 12.79 13.23
N LEU A 307 -13.33 11.71 12.80
CA LEU A 307 -13.51 11.15 11.47
C LEU A 307 -14.93 10.61 11.26
N ASN A 308 -15.49 9.91 12.26
CA ASN A 308 -16.86 9.40 12.17
C ASN A 308 -17.90 10.53 12.17
N ASP A 309 -17.73 11.56 13.01
CA ASP A 309 -18.64 12.70 13.09
C ASP A 309 -18.70 13.46 11.75
N ILE A 310 -17.55 13.65 11.09
CA ILE A 310 -17.49 14.26 9.75
C ILE A 310 -18.20 13.38 8.72
N LEU A 311 -17.92 12.07 8.70
CA LEU A 311 -18.57 11.17 7.73
C LEU A 311 -20.08 11.08 7.96
N ASP A 312 -20.54 11.07 9.21
CA ASP A 312 -21.95 11.06 9.55
C ASP A 312 -22.63 12.36 9.06
N GLU A 313 -22.01 13.53 9.23
CA GLU A 313 -22.50 14.81 8.68
C GLU A 313 -22.60 14.78 7.14
N LEU A 314 -21.59 14.22 6.47
CA LEU A 314 -21.57 14.11 5.00
C LEU A 314 -22.68 13.19 4.48
N ILE A 315 -22.88 12.05 5.13
CA ILE A 315 -23.95 11.12 4.80
C ILE A 315 -25.30 11.79 5.01
N GLU A 316 -25.51 12.47 6.14
CA GLU A 316 -26.77 13.18 6.43
C GLU A 316 -27.07 14.25 5.39
N LYS A 317 -26.08 15.05 4.99
CA LYS A 317 -26.22 16.05 3.92
C LYS A 317 -26.60 15.41 2.59
N ALA A 318 -25.88 14.37 2.16
CA ALA A 318 -26.16 13.68 0.90
C ALA A 318 -27.53 12.99 0.86
N MET A 319 -28.02 12.50 2.01
CA MET A 319 -29.37 11.96 2.15
C MET A 319 -30.43 13.06 2.08
N ALA A 320 -30.17 14.24 2.66
CA ALA A 320 -31.10 15.36 2.71
C ALA A 320 -31.24 16.11 1.37
N THR A 321 -30.18 16.18 0.57
CA THR A 321 -30.17 16.87 -0.74
C THR A 321 -30.61 15.96 -1.88
N SER A 322 -31.36 14.90 -1.59
CA SER A 322 -31.79 13.97 -2.64
C SER A 322 -32.82 14.57 -3.59
N HIS A 323 -32.39 14.91 -4.81
CA HIS A 323 -33.25 15.42 -5.86
C HIS A 323 -33.62 14.30 -6.85
N LYS A 324 -34.92 14.16 -7.15
CA LYS A 324 -35.42 13.18 -8.15
C LYS A 324 -34.85 13.39 -9.55
N THR A 325 -34.51 14.64 -9.89
CA THR A 325 -33.92 14.99 -11.19
C THR A 325 -32.49 14.46 -11.32
N ASP A 326 -31.68 14.55 -10.25
CA ASP A 326 -30.31 14.02 -10.24
C ASP A 326 -30.31 12.48 -10.40
N LEU A 327 -31.33 11.79 -9.87
CA LEU A 327 -31.49 10.34 -10.00
C LEU A 327 -31.63 9.90 -11.47
N GLU A 328 -32.48 10.59 -12.24
CA GLU A 328 -32.72 10.27 -13.65
C GLU A 328 -31.48 10.56 -14.50
N GLU A 329 -30.80 11.68 -14.26
CA GLU A 329 -29.59 12.05 -14.99
C GLU A 329 -28.38 11.17 -14.63
N LEU A 330 -28.25 10.74 -13.37
CA LEU A 330 -27.25 9.74 -12.96
C LEU A 330 -27.48 8.38 -13.63
N GLN A 331 -28.74 7.94 -13.72
CA GLN A 331 -29.09 6.70 -14.44
C GLN A 331 -28.79 6.81 -15.95
N ASN A 332 -29.04 7.99 -16.54
CA ASN A 332 -28.71 8.28 -17.94
C ASN A 332 -27.21 8.58 -18.16
N LYS A 333 -26.42 8.63 -17.08
CA LYS A 333 -24.99 8.97 -17.08
C LYS A 333 -24.73 10.31 -17.76
N ASN A 334 -25.51 11.32 -17.39
CA ASN A 334 -25.38 12.70 -17.83
C ASN A 334 -24.88 13.57 -16.67
N TYR A 335 -23.57 13.57 -16.43
CA TYR A 335 -22.98 14.24 -15.27
C TYR A 335 -22.97 15.76 -15.38
N ASP A 336 -23.14 16.33 -16.57
CA ASP A 336 -23.17 17.78 -16.77
C ASP A 336 -24.47 18.41 -16.24
N ALA A 337 -25.53 17.60 -16.13
CA ALA A 337 -26.84 18.01 -15.61
C ALA A 337 -27.05 17.66 -14.13
N VAL A 338 -26.07 17.01 -13.49
CA VAL A 338 -26.14 16.55 -12.09
C VAL A 338 -25.45 17.56 -11.18
N GLN A 339 -26.13 17.99 -10.11
CA GLN A 339 -25.53 18.91 -9.13
C GLN A 339 -24.46 18.24 -8.27
N ASP A 340 -24.66 16.97 -7.94
CA ASP A 340 -23.76 16.16 -7.12
C ASP A 340 -23.34 14.88 -7.87
N PRO A 341 -22.22 14.91 -8.61
CA PRO A 341 -21.70 13.75 -9.31
C PRO A 341 -20.85 12.82 -8.41
N SER A 342 -21.00 12.89 -7.07
CA SER A 342 -20.18 12.09 -6.16
C SER A 342 -20.53 10.61 -6.17
N LEU A 343 -19.54 9.80 -5.80
CA LEU A 343 -19.75 8.36 -5.63
C LEU A 343 -20.73 8.07 -4.48
N LEU A 344 -20.76 8.88 -3.42
CA LEU A 344 -21.74 8.77 -2.35
C LEU A 344 -23.16 8.92 -2.89
N ARG A 345 -23.41 9.93 -3.73
CA ARG A 345 -24.72 10.13 -4.38
C ARG A 345 -25.12 8.87 -5.14
N PHE A 346 -24.24 8.36 -6.01
CA PHE A 346 -24.46 7.11 -6.74
C PHE A 346 -24.82 5.94 -5.82
N LEU A 347 -24.13 5.78 -4.69
CA LEU A 347 -24.35 4.69 -3.74
C LEU A 347 -25.63 4.82 -2.92
N VAL A 348 -26.07 6.03 -2.61
CA VAL A 348 -27.33 6.30 -1.91
C VAL A 348 -28.53 6.08 -2.85
N ASP A 349 -28.42 6.65 -4.04
CA ASP A 349 -29.52 6.80 -4.99
C ASP A 349 -29.85 5.53 -5.76
N MET A 350 -28.82 4.81 -6.25
CA MET A 350 -29.04 3.57 -6.98
C MET A 350 -29.48 2.40 -6.08
N ARG A 351 -29.36 2.56 -4.75
CA ARG A 351 -29.36 1.42 -3.81
C ARG A 351 -30.53 1.36 -2.85
N GLY A 352 -31.45 2.34 -2.90
CA GLY A 352 -32.73 2.37 -2.19
C GLY A 352 -32.72 1.68 -0.81
N GLU A 353 -32.50 2.45 0.26
CA GLU A 353 -32.74 2.05 1.67
C GLU A 353 -32.14 0.71 2.18
N SER A 354 -31.12 0.12 1.53
CA SER A 354 -30.54 -1.17 1.97
C SER A 354 -29.18 -1.08 2.68
N SER A 355 -28.58 0.10 2.80
CA SER A 355 -27.31 0.32 3.51
C SER A 355 -27.60 1.09 4.80
N THR A 356 -27.46 0.46 5.96
CA THR A 356 -27.47 1.21 7.24
C THR A 356 -26.39 2.29 7.20
N CYS A 357 -26.62 3.47 7.79
CA CYS A 357 -25.64 4.58 7.78
C CYS A 357 -24.24 4.13 8.20
N LYS A 358 -24.16 3.18 9.16
CA LYS A 358 -22.90 2.56 9.59
C LYS A 358 -22.17 1.83 8.47
N GLN A 359 -22.86 1.04 7.65
CA GLN A 359 -22.23 0.31 6.56
C GLN A 359 -21.66 1.29 5.51
N LEU A 360 -22.45 2.30 5.14
CA LEU A 360 -22.03 3.31 4.20
C LEU A 360 -20.80 4.07 4.72
N ARG A 361 -20.82 4.46 5.99
CA ARG A 361 -19.68 5.08 6.67
C ARG A 361 -18.41 4.22 6.62
N ASP A 362 -18.52 2.92 6.92
CA ASP A 362 -17.39 1.99 6.86
C ASP A 362 -16.78 1.92 5.44
N ASP A 363 -17.63 1.90 4.40
CA ASP A 363 -17.19 1.86 3.00
C ASP A 363 -16.54 3.18 2.57
N LEU A 364 -17.14 4.30 2.97
CA LEU A 364 -16.61 5.64 2.71
C LEU A 364 -15.29 5.92 3.44
N MET A 365 -15.16 5.52 4.71
CA MET A 365 -13.91 5.60 5.46
C MET A 365 -12.80 4.81 4.74
N THR A 366 -13.15 3.65 4.19
CA THR A 366 -12.20 2.85 3.41
C THR A 366 -11.71 3.59 2.18
N MET A 367 -12.60 4.27 1.45
CA MET A 367 -12.25 5.04 0.25
C MET A 367 -11.41 6.27 0.58
N LEU A 368 -11.78 7.02 1.63
CA LEU A 368 -11.05 8.19 2.09
C LEU A 368 -9.59 7.84 2.39
N ILE A 369 -9.37 6.79 3.18
CA ILE A 369 -8.02 6.35 3.55
C ILE A 369 -7.28 5.79 2.33
N ALA A 370 -7.92 4.94 1.53
CA ALA A 370 -7.26 4.27 0.41
C ALA A 370 -6.88 5.21 -0.74
N GLY A 371 -7.65 6.30 -0.95
CA GLY A 371 -7.55 7.13 -2.15
C GLY A 371 -6.74 8.42 -2.03
N HIS A 372 -6.34 8.86 -0.83
CA HIS A 372 -5.57 10.11 -0.68
C HIS A 372 -4.06 9.87 -0.56
N GLU A 373 -3.64 9.06 0.42
CA GLU A 373 -2.22 8.90 0.77
C GLU A 373 -1.43 8.15 -0.33
N THR A 374 -2.08 7.18 -0.98
CA THR A 374 -1.49 6.37 -2.06
C THR A 374 -1.18 7.19 -3.30
N THR A 375 -2.12 8.01 -3.78
CA THR A 375 -1.89 8.88 -4.95
C THR A 375 -0.83 9.93 -4.63
N ALA A 376 -0.86 10.49 -3.42
CA ALA A 376 0.13 11.46 -2.97
C ALA A 376 1.56 10.90 -2.94
N ALA A 377 1.75 9.67 -2.46
CA ALA A 377 3.04 9.00 -2.46
C ALA A 377 3.57 8.79 -3.88
N VAL A 378 2.72 8.35 -4.82
CA VAL A 378 3.11 8.17 -6.23
C VAL A 378 3.57 9.49 -6.86
N LEU A 379 2.84 10.59 -6.62
CA LEU A 379 3.21 11.92 -7.11
C LEU A 379 4.54 12.39 -6.50
N THR A 380 4.73 12.16 -5.20
CA THR A 380 5.95 12.51 -4.47
C THR A 380 7.17 11.81 -5.07
N TRP A 381 7.10 10.48 -5.21
CA TRP A 381 8.22 9.71 -5.74
C TRP A 381 8.46 9.91 -7.24
N ALA A 382 7.42 10.18 -8.03
CA ALA A 382 7.60 10.60 -9.42
C ALA A 382 8.31 11.94 -9.55
N LEU A 383 7.95 12.93 -8.73
CA LEU A 383 8.64 14.21 -8.72
C LEU A 383 10.09 14.07 -8.25
N PHE A 384 10.33 13.27 -7.20
CA PHE A 384 11.68 12.94 -6.71
C PHE A 384 12.57 12.34 -7.80
N GLU A 385 12.08 11.36 -8.56
CA GLU A 385 12.86 10.73 -9.63
C GLU A 385 13.08 11.66 -10.82
N LEU A 386 12.06 12.44 -11.22
CA LEU A 386 12.19 13.39 -12.33
C LEU A 386 13.16 14.52 -12.02
N ALA A 387 13.16 15.05 -10.80
CA ALA A 387 14.08 16.11 -10.38
C ALA A 387 15.55 15.66 -10.37
N GLN A 388 15.81 14.36 -10.27
CA GLN A 388 17.16 13.79 -10.39
C GLN A 388 17.58 13.51 -11.84
N ASN A 389 16.65 13.59 -12.80
CA ASN A 389 16.88 13.23 -14.20
C ASN A 389 16.55 14.40 -15.15
N PRO A 390 17.43 15.41 -15.30
CA PRO A 390 17.19 16.60 -16.11
C PRO A 390 16.82 16.31 -17.57
N GLU A 391 17.46 15.32 -18.19
CA GLU A 391 17.14 14.92 -19.57
C GLU A 391 15.74 14.30 -19.70
N LEU A 392 15.32 13.53 -18.69
CA LEU A 392 14.01 12.90 -18.69
C LEU A 392 12.90 13.92 -18.46
N VAL A 393 13.07 14.84 -17.50
CA VAL A 393 12.06 15.88 -17.25
C VAL A 393 11.90 16.80 -18.46
N GLN A 394 12.96 17.10 -19.21
CA GLN A 394 12.86 17.84 -20.47
C GLN A 394 12.02 17.12 -21.52
N LYS A 395 12.18 15.81 -21.68
CA LYS A 395 11.34 15.00 -22.59
C LYS A 395 9.88 14.96 -22.14
N VAL A 396 9.64 14.78 -20.84
CA VAL A 396 8.29 14.79 -20.26
C VAL A 396 7.61 16.14 -20.48
N GLN A 397 8.34 17.23 -20.24
CA GLN A 397 7.84 18.58 -20.47
C GLN A 397 7.56 18.85 -21.95
N ALA A 398 8.40 18.37 -22.88
CA ALA A 398 8.15 18.49 -24.31
C ALA A 398 6.88 17.73 -24.74
N GLU A 399 6.64 16.52 -24.21
CA GLU A 399 5.39 15.78 -24.44
C GLU A 399 4.18 16.57 -23.92
N ILE A 400 4.27 17.14 -22.72
CA ILE A 400 3.19 17.95 -22.14
C ILE A 400 2.93 19.20 -22.97
N ASP A 401 3.97 19.89 -23.43
CA ASP A 401 3.85 21.10 -24.24
C ASP A 401 3.21 20.80 -25.61
N GLU A 402 3.54 19.67 -26.23
CA GLU A 402 2.96 19.22 -27.50
C GLU A 402 1.48 18.86 -27.36
N VAL A 403 1.12 18.08 -26.34
CA VAL A 403 -0.24 17.56 -26.16
C VAL A 403 -1.15 18.63 -25.56
N CYS A 404 -0.71 19.27 -24.47
CA CYS A 404 -1.53 20.16 -23.66
C CYS A 404 -1.24 21.64 -23.91
N GLY A 405 -0.03 22.05 -24.30
CA GLY A 405 0.34 23.48 -24.26
C GLY A 405 0.10 24.08 -22.87
N ASP A 406 -0.60 25.22 -22.77
CA ASP A 406 -0.94 25.86 -21.48
C ASP A 406 -2.40 25.60 -21.00
N ARG A 407 -3.14 24.67 -21.62
CA ARG A 407 -4.45 24.23 -21.11
C ARG A 407 -4.30 23.02 -20.17
N MET A 408 -5.24 22.85 -19.25
CA MET A 408 -5.24 21.69 -18.35
C MET A 408 -5.45 20.39 -19.14
N PRO A 409 -4.87 19.25 -18.70
CA PRO A 409 -5.08 17.97 -19.36
C PRO A 409 -6.56 17.54 -19.34
N THR A 410 -7.05 17.06 -20.47
CA THR A 410 -8.37 16.44 -20.63
C THR A 410 -8.25 14.92 -20.71
N TRP A 411 -9.39 14.21 -20.68
CA TRP A 411 -9.40 12.75 -20.84
C TRP A 411 -8.72 12.27 -22.13
N ALA A 412 -8.87 13.01 -23.23
CA ALA A 412 -8.23 12.68 -24.50
C ALA A 412 -6.70 12.82 -24.42
N ASP A 413 -6.22 13.86 -23.75
CA ASP A 413 -4.79 14.15 -23.63
C ASP A 413 -4.05 13.11 -22.81
N ILE A 414 -4.67 12.64 -21.72
CA ILE A 414 -4.08 11.61 -20.85
C ILE A 414 -3.64 10.37 -21.64
N LYS A 415 -4.39 10.00 -22.70
CA LYS A 415 -4.01 8.87 -23.56
C LYS A 415 -2.74 9.15 -24.34
N GLU A 416 -2.50 10.40 -24.73
CA GLU A 416 -1.32 10.82 -25.48
C GLU A 416 -0.13 11.19 -24.59
N LEU A 417 -0.35 11.51 -23.30
CA LEU A 417 0.68 11.71 -22.27
C LEU A 417 1.35 10.38 -21.86
N LYS A 418 1.94 9.68 -22.83
CA LYS A 418 2.49 8.32 -22.68
C LYS A 418 3.67 8.32 -21.72
N LEU A 419 4.63 9.23 -21.89
CA LEU A 419 5.83 9.30 -21.07
C LEU A 419 5.51 9.71 -19.64
N VAL A 420 4.59 10.67 -19.42
CA VAL A 420 4.09 10.99 -18.07
C VAL A 420 3.54 9.74 -17.38
N ARG A 421 2.68 8.98 -18.07
CA ARG A 421 2.11 7.72 -17.54
C ARG A 421 3.19 6.67 -17.26
N LEU A 422 4.18 6.55 -18.13
CA LEU A 422 5.30 5.64 -17.92
C LEU A 422 6.17 6.04 -16.71
N CYS A 423 6.38 7.33 -16.47
CA CYS A 423 7.08 7.81 -15.27
C CYS A 423 6.30 7.43 -14.01
N LEU A 424 4.99 7.66 -13.98
CA LEU A 424 4.15 7.24 -12.86
C LEU A 424 4.18 5.72 -12.63
N ALA A 425 4.16 4.92 -13.71
CA ALA A 425 4.27 3.46 -13.59
C ALA A 425 5.64 3.02 -13.05
N GLU A 426 6.73 3.66 -13.48
CA GLU A 426 8.08 3.37 -12.97
C GLU A 426 8.23 3.81 -11.51
N SER A 427 7.61 4.93 -11.13
CA SER A 427 7.54 5.35 -9.74
C SER A 427 6.78 4.35 -8.88
N LEU A 428 5.67 3.78 -9.36
CA LEU A 428 4.95 2.70 -8.68
C LEU A 428 5.75 1.39 -8.60
N ARG A 429 6.69 1.16 -9.54
CA ARG A 429 7.61 0.01 -9.49
C ARG A 429 8.68 0.21 -8.42
N MET A 430 9.25 1.41 -8.40
CA MET A 430 10.29 1.78 -7.45
C MET A 430 9.72 2.01 -6.04
N TYR A 431 8.49 2.51 -5.93
CA TYR A 431 7.87 2.88 -4.67
C TYR A 431 6.42 2.36 -4.65
N PRO A 432 6.23 1.03 -4.46
CA PRO A 432 4.91 0.43 -4.48
C PRO A 432 4.09 0.76 -3.24
N GLU A 433 2.79 1.01 -3.44
CA GLU A 433 1.87 1.50 -2.42
C GLU A 433 0.69 0.54 -2.17
N PRO A 434 0.75 -0.34 -1.14
CA PRO A 434 1.81 -0.52 -0.15
C PRO A 434 2.99 -1.37 -0.65
N PRO A 435 4.16 -1.34 0.03
CA PRO A 435 5.30 -2.17 -0.33
C PRO A 435 5.09 -3.66 -0.03
N LEU A 436 4.13 -3.98 0.84
CA LEU A 436 3.83 -5.33 1.32
C LEU A 436 2.32 -5.61 1.27
N LEU A 437 1.93 -6.77 0.74
CA LEU A 437 0.56 -7.26 0.82
C LEU A 437 0.47 -8.38 1.85
N ILE A 438 -0.47 -8.24 2.80
CA ILE A 438 -0.67 -9.23 3.87
C ILE A 438 -1.79 -10.20 3.48
N ARG A 439 -1.54 -11.50 3.67
CA ARG A 439 -2.56 -12.56 3.52
C ARG A 439 -2.47 -13.57 4.66
N ARG A 440 -3.56 -14.29 4.91
CA ARG A 440 -3.57 -15.49 5.77
C ARG A 440 -4.17 -16.67 5.03
N ALA A 441 -3.52 -17.82 5.15
CA ALA A 441 -4.02 -19.07 4.61
C ALA A 441 -5.25 -19.54 5.40
N LEU A 442 -6.38 -19.69 4.74
CA LEU A 442 -7.60 -20.29 5.28
C LEU A 442 -7.58 -21.81 5.15
N GLU A 443 -6.83 -22.34 4.21
CA GLU A 443 -6.69 -23.78 3.98
C GLU A 443 -5.22 -24.14 3.82
N ASP A 444 -4.90 -25.43 3.95
CA ASP A 444 -3.56 -25.89 3.60
C ASP A 444 -3.38 -25.74 2.06
N ASP A 445 -2.21 -25.28 1.63
CA ASP A 445 -1.89 -25.07 0.22
C ASP A 445 -0.41 -25.39 -0.06
N LYS A 446 -0.05 -25.42 -1.34
CA LYS A 446 1.35 -25.54 -1.78
C LYS A 446 1.70 -24.43 -2.73
N PHE A 447 2.80 -23.74 -2.43
CA PHE A 447 3.35 -22.76 -3.34
C PHE A 447 4.09 -23.44 -4.49
N PRO A 448 3.96 -22.93 -5.72
CA PRO A 448 4.80 -23.36 -6.83
C PRO A 448 6.26 -23.01 -6.54
N ALA A 449 7.18 -23.71 -7.21
CA ALA A 449 8.61 -23.56 -6.95
C ALA A 449 9.14 -22.15 -7.27
N GLY A 450 8.67 -21.54 -8.37
CA GLY A 450 9.12 -20.22 -8.81
C GLY A 450 10.66 -20.11 -8.86
N THR A 451 11.17 -18.95 -8.44
CA THR A 451 12.61 -18.66 -8.26
C THR A 451 13.20 -19.29 -7.00
N ALA A 452 12.37 -19.73 -6.05
CA ALA A 452 12.85 -20.39 -4.83
C ALA A 452 13.41 -21.80 -5.12
N GLY A 453 12.97 -22.44 -6.21
CA GLY A 453 13.47 -23.75 -6.64
C GLY A 453 12.92 -24.93 -5.84
N PHE A 454 11.98 -24.70 -4.91
CA PHE A 454 11.29 -25.72 -4.14
C PHE A 454 9.83 -25.33 -3.89
N GLU A 455 8.93 -26.32 -3.79
CA GLU A 455 7.54 -26.09 -3.39
C GLU A 455 7.45 -25.88 -1.87
N ALA A 456 6.93 -24.73 -1.45
CA ALA A 456 6.74 -24.44 -0.03
C ALA A 456 5.35 -24.91 0.43
N ASN A 457 5.26 -25.66 1.54
CA ASN A 457 3.96 -26.00 2.12
C ASN A 457 3.43 -24.82 2.93
N VAL A 458 2.17 -24.47 2.72
CA VAL A 458 1.48 -23.45 3.51
C VAL A 458 0.42 -24.12 4.34
N VAL A 459 0.49 -23.94 5.65
CA VAL A 459 -0.50 -24.48 6.57
C VAL A 459 -1.58 -23.45 6.87
N ARG A 460 -2.80 -23.94 7.05
CA ARG A 460 -3.93 -23.14 7.51
C ARG A 460 -3.58 -22.33 8.76
N GLY A 461 -3.92 -21.05 8.73
CA GLY A 461 -3.63 -20.05 9.75
C GLY A 461 -2.34 -19.27 9.51
N GLN A 462 -1.49 -19.69 8.57
CA GLN A 462 -0.19 -19.07 8.30
C GLN A 462 -0.38 -17.66 7.72
N ASP A 463 0.25 -16.67 8.35
CA ASP A 463 0.34 -15.31 7.83
C ASP A 463 1.47 -15.22 6.79
N LEU A 464 1.21 -14.46 5.73
CA LEU A 464 2.05 -14.28 4.56
C LEU A 464 2.31 -12.78 4.31
N PHE A 465 3.54 -12.47 3.93
CA PHE A 465 3.91 -11.16 3.37
C PHE A 465 4.30 -11.33 1.91
N ILE A 466 3.52 -10.78 0.99
CA ILE A 466 3.94 -10.65 -0.41
C ILE A 466 4.70 -9.33 -0.51
N SER A 467 6.01 -9.40 -0.68
CA SER A 467 6.87 -8.23 -0.82
C SER A 467 6.84 -7.70 -2.24
N VAL A 468 5.96 -6.72 -2.48
CA VAL A 468 5.83 -6.05 -3.77
C VAL A 468 7.12 -5.33 -4.10
N TYR A 469 7.73 -4.66 -3.11
CA TYR A 469 9.02 -4.01 -3.23
C TYR A 469 10.12 -4.94 -3.76
N ASN A 470 10.20 -6.18 -3.25
CA ASN A 470 11.18 -7.15 -3.71
C ASN A 470 10.84 -7.68 -5.11
N ILE A 471 9.57 -8.01 -5.39
CA ILE A 471 9.15 -8.48 -6.71
C ILE A 471 9.50 -7.44 -7.79
N HIS A 472 9.26 -6.17 -7.51
CA HIS A 472 9.51 -5.06 -8.43
C HIS A 472 10.99 -4.73 -8.61
N ARG A 473 11.87 -5.22 -7.72
CA ARG A 473 13.33 -5.06 -7.78
C ARG A 473 14.09 -6.36 -8.04
N ASN A 474 13.40 -7.45 -8.31
CA ASN A 474 14.05 -8.71 -8.52
C ASN A 474 14.68 -8.75 -9.94
N PRO A 475 16.02 -8.92 -10.05
CA PRO A 475 16.71 -8.94 -11.34
C PRO A 475 16.32 -10.11 -12.24
N ASP A 476 15.69 -11.16 -11.70
CA ASP A 476 15.13 -12.26 -12.51
C ASP A 476 13.96 -11.80 -13.39
N PHE A 477 13.29 -10.70 -13.03
CA PHE A 477 12.10 -10.17 -13.72
C PHE A 477 12.30 -8.78 -14.31
N TRP A 478 13.32 -8.04 -13.86
CA TRP A 478 13.57 -6.65 -14.25
C TRP A 478 15.05 -6.42 -14.60
N PRO A 479 15.39 -6.11 -15.85
CA PRO A 479 16.74 -5.69 -16.21
C PRO A 479 17.09 -4.36 -15.54
N ASN A 480 18.26 -4.27 -14.88
CA ASN A 480 18.68 -3.10 -14.11
C ASN A 480 17.57 -2.60 -13.17
N PRO A 481 17.18 -3.41 -12.16
CA PRO A 481 15.99 -3.17 -11.35
C PRO A 481 16.05 -1.87 -10.54
N ASP A 482 17.24 -1.40 -10.19
CA ASP A 482 17.41 -0.18 -9.38
C ASP A 482 17.50 1.11 -10.21
N LYS A 483 17.51 1.01 -11.54
CA LYS A 483 17.53 2.17 -12.43
C LYS A 483 16.09 2.65 -12.70
N TYR A 484 15.83 3.94 -12.49
CA TYR A 484 14.60 4.59 -12.94
C TYR A 484 14.58 4.69 -14.47
N ASP A 485 13.79 3.85 -15.12
CA ASP A 485 13.71 3.74 -16.59
C ASP A 485 12.26 3.57 -17.04
N PRO A 486 11.50 4.67 -17.24
CA PRO A 486 10.11 4.62 -17.68
C PRO A 486 9.88 3.84 -18.98
N GLU A 487 10.82 3.90 -19.92
CA GLU A 487 10.73 3.25 -21.22
C GLU A 487 10.93 1.72 -21.14
N ARG A 488 11.25 1.16 -19.96
CA ARG A 488 11.28 -0.30 -19.76
C ARG A 488 9.96 -0.98 -20.09
N PHE A 489 8.85 -0.30 -19.85
CA PHE A 489 7.52 -0.82 -20.13
C PHE A 489 7.18 -0.83 -21.63
N LEU A 490 8.07 -0.35 -22.50
CA LEU A 490 7.91 -0.47 -23.95
C LEU A 490 8.62 -1.71 -24.51
N ARG A 491 9.37 -2.44 -23.68
CA ARG A 491 10.25 -3.53 -24.12
C ARG A 491 9.78 -4.85 -23.50
N PRO A 492 9.50 -5.90 -24.32
CA PRO A 492 9.20 -7.21 -23.77
C PRO A 492 10.43 -7.77 -23.03
N PHE A 493 10.18 -8.53 -21.98
CA PHE A 493 11.25 -9.19 -21.23
C PHE A 493 10.82 -10.57 -20.75
N LYS A 494 11.73 -11.55 -20.85
CA LYS A 494 11.50 -12.90 -20.37
C LYS A 494 12.81 -13.50 -19.87
N ASN A 495 12.72 -14.23 -18.76
CA ASN A 495 13.85 -14.96 -18.20
C ASN A 495 13.64 -16.48 -18.41
N PRO A 496 14.41 -17.13 -19.29
CA PRO A 496 14.28 -18.57 -19.54
C PRO A 496 14.52 -19.47 -18.32
N ASN A 497 15.20 -18.95 -17.29
CA ASN A 497 15.48 -19.71 -16.07
C ASN A 497 14.25 -19.84 -15.15
N VAL A 498 13.24 -18.97 -15.31
CA VAL A 498 12.00 -19.02 -14.53
C VAL A 498 10.87 -19.57 -15.39
N LYS A 499 10.71 -20.91 -15.35
CA LYS A 499 9.82 -21.64 -16.27
C LYS A 499 8.34 -21.25 -16.18
N ASP A 500 7.86 -20.98 -14.96
CA ASP A 500 6.45 -20.75 -14.67
C ASP A 500 6.03 -19.27 -14.78
N TRP A 501 6.96 -18.41 -15.21
CA TRP A 501 6.69 -17.00 -15.49
C TRP A 501 6.63 -16.76 -17.00
N ALA A 502 5.51 -16.18 -17.46
CA ALA A 502 5.25 -15.96 -18.87
C ALA A 502 6.21 -14.93 -19.49
N GLY A 503 6.69 -14.00 -18.68
CA GLY A 503 7.43 -12.81 -19.10
C GLY A 503 6.55 -11.55 -19.03
N TYR A 504 7.19 -10.41 -19.22
CA TYR A 504 6.52 -9.14 -19.46
C TYR A 504 6.27 -8.94 -20.95
N ASP A 505 5.02 -8.68 -21.29
CA ASP A 505 4.56 -8.40 -22.65
C ASP A 505 3.83 -7.05 -22.71
N PRO A 506 4.44 -6.02 -23.33
CA PRO A 506 3.83 -4.70 -23.44
C PRO A 506 2.63 -4.66 -24.39
N GLU A 507 2.50 -5.62 -25.33
CA GLU A 507 1.36 -5.65 -26.25
C GLU A 507 0.03 -5.83 -25.51
N ILE A 508 0.03 -6.59 -24.40
CA ILE A 508 -1.16 -6.88 -23.59
C ILE A 508 -1.88 -5.60 -23.12
N TYR A 509 -1.12 -4.55 -22.77
CA TYR A 509 -1.72 -3.29 -22.33
C TYR A 509 -1.74 -2.24 -23.44
N THR A 510 -0.75 -2.19 -24.34
CA THR A 510 -0.70 -1.19 -25.40
C THR A 510 -1.73 -1.43 -26.51
N SER A 511 -2.16 -2.67 -26.75
CA SER A 511 -3.19 -2.99 -27.75
C SER A 511 -4.60 -2.60 -27.31
N ASN A 512 -4.81 -2.30 -26.03
CA ASN A 512 -6.11 -1.94 -25.49
C ASN A 512 -6.12 -0.46 -25.05
N PRO A 513 -6.80 0.44 -25.79
CA PRO A 513 -6.82 1.87 -25.48
C PRO A 513 -7.55 2.21 -24.16
N SER A 514 -8.22 1.25 -23.52
CA SER A 514 -8.81 1.40 -22.18
C SER A 514 -7.81 1.13 -21.05
N LEU A 515 -6.63 0.57 -21.34
CA LEU A 515 -5.57 0.35 -20.35
C LEU A 515 -4.55 1.49 -20.41
N LEU A 516 -4.47 2.27 -19.34
CA LEU A 516 -3.62 3.46 -19.27
C LEU A 516 -2.22 3.18 -18.71
N TYR A 517 -1.96 1.97 -18.24
CA TYR A 517 -0.70 1.63 -17.57
C TYR A 517 -0.37 0.14 -17.70
N PRO A 518 0.91 -0.23 -17.69
CA PRO A 518 1.34 -1.63 -17.59
C PRO A 518 0.84 -2.22 -16.27
N ASN A 519 0.33 -3.44 -16.26
CA ASN A 519 -0.36 -3.97 -15.08
C ASN A 519 0.06 -5.41 -14.73
N GLU A 520 -0.60 -6.00 -13.74
CA GLU A 520 -0.29 -7.34 -13.24
C GLU A 520 -0.54 -8.44 -14.27
N VAL A 521 -1.40 -8.19 -15.26
CA VAL A 521 -1.65 -9.13 -16.35
C VAL A 521 -0.51 -9.07 -17.37
N ALA A 522 -0.14 -7.86 -17.80
CA ALA A 522 0.93 -7.64 -18.78
C ALA A 522 2.31 -8.13 -18.29
N SER A 523 2.52 -8.11 -16.98
CA SER A 523 3.78 -8.51 -16.32
C SER A 523 3.74 -9.89 -15.68
N ASP A 524 2.62 -10.60 -15.82
CA ASP A 524 2.40 -11.88 -15.17
C ASP A 524 2.80 -11.83 -13.68
N PHE A 525 2.25 -10.82 -12.97
CA PHE A 525 2.45 -10.49 -11.55
C PHE A 525 3.83 -9.96 -11.16
N ALA A 526 4.75 -9.73 -12.10
CA ALA A 526 6.03 -9.06 -11.81
C ALA A 526 5.88 -7.55 -11.54
N PHE A 527 4.78 -6.94 -11.99
CA PHE A 527 4.38 -5.57 -11.67
C PHE A 527 2.98 -5.58 -11.01
N LEU A 528 2.85 -4.98 -9.84
CA LEU A 528 1.66 -5.06 -8.96
C LEU A 528 1.28 -3.68 -8.39
N PRO A 529 1.17 -2.63 -9.22
CA PRO A 529 0.92 -1.26 -8.76
C PRO A 529 -0.40 -1.11 -7.99
N PHE A 530 -1.38 -1.96 -8.30
CA PHE A 530 -2.72 -1.94 -7.72
C PHE A 530 -3.12 -3.30 -7.13
N GLY A 531 -2.12 -4.09 -6.74
CA GLY A 531 -2.30 -5.49 -6.34
C GLY A 531 -2.71 -6.38 -7.51
N GLY A 532 -3.52 -7.41 -7.26
CA GLY A 532 -3.96 -8.33 -8.30
C GLY A 532 -5.08 -9.27 -7.87
N GLY A 533 -5.67 -9.93 -8.86
CA GLY A 533 -6.74 -10.91 -8.69
C GLY A 533 -8.02 -10.34 -8.08
N ALA A 534 -8.75 -11.15 -7.32
CA ALA A 534 -10.08 -10.77 -6.84
C ALA A 534 -10.07 -9.49 -6.01
N ARG A 535 -9.01 -9.27 -5.21
CA ARG A 535 -8.86 -8.14 -4.28
C ARG A 535 -8.05 -6.97 -4.87
N LYS A 536 -7.90 -6.86 -6.19
CA LYS A 536 -7.27 -5.72 -6.89
C LYS A 536 -7.93 -4.38 -6.48
N CYS A 537 -7.18 -3.28 -6.51
CA CYS A 537 -7.76 -1.94 -6.28
C CYS A 537 -9.00 -1.70 -7.15
N VAL A 538 -10.00 -1.01 -6.61
CA VAL A 538 -11.21 -0.61 -7.35
C VAL A 538 -11.02 0.75 -8.02
N GLY A 539 -10.20 1.62 -7.44
CA GLY A 539 -9.90 2.96 -7.94
C GLY A 539 -8.59 3.03 -8.72
N ASP A 540 -8.17 1.94 -9.37
CA ASP A 540 -6.90 1.91 -10.12
C ASP A 540 -6.87 2.92 -11.26
N GLN A 541 -7.93 2.98 -12.07
CA GLN A 541 -8.07 4.00 -13.11
C GLN A 541 -8.22 5.40 -12.52
N PHE A 542 -9.02 5.56 -11.46
CA PHE A 542 -9.21 6.84 -10.77
C PHE A 542 -7.88 7.45 -10.31
N ALA A 543 -7.10 6.70 -9.52
CA ALA A 543 -5.84 7.17 -8.96
C ALA A 543 -4.79 7.44 -10.04
N PHE A 544 -4.73 6.59 -11.08
CA PHE A 544 -3.77 6.77 -12.16
C PHE A 544 -4.08 8.00 -13.03
N LEU A 545 -5.36 8.29 -13.27
CA LEU A 545 -5.81 9.51 -13.94
C LEU A 545 -5.49 10.75 -13.10
N GLU A 546 -5.83 10.72 -11.82
CA GLU A 546 -5.54 11.79 -10.85
C GLU A 546 -4.04 12.13 -10.86
N ALA A 547 -3.17 11.12 -10.71
CA ALA A 547 -1.74 11.32 -10.71
C ALA A 547 -1.22 11.86 -12.07
N THR A 548 -1.78 11.39 -13.19
CA THR A 548 -1.40 11.88 -14.52
C THR A 548 -1.76 13.35 -14.72
N VAL A 549 -2.98 13.75 -14.35
CA VAL A 549 -3.42 15.14 -14.44
C VAL A 549 -2.58 16.04 -13.54
N CYS A 550 -2.39 15.65 -12.28
CA CYS A 550 -1.65 16.45 -11.32
C CYS A 550 -0.19 16.63 -11.74
N LEU A 551 0.51 15.54 -12.07
CA LEU A 551 1.92 15.59 -12.48
C LEU A 551 2.10 16.40 -13.77
N ALA A 552 1.25 16.19 -14.77
CA ALA A 552 1.32 16.95 -16.02
C ALA A 552 1.06 18.44 -15.77
N ALA A 553 0.06 18.79 -14.95
CA ALA A 553 -0.29 20.18 -14.67
C ALA A 553 0.83 20.95 -13.95
N ILE A 554 1.53 20.32 -12.99
CA ILE A 554 2.64 20.98 -12.28
C ILE A 554 3.89 21.10 -13.18
N LEU A 555 4.27 20.03 -13.89
CA LEU A 555 5.47 20.03 -14.75
C LEU A 555 5.29 20.90 -15.99
N ARG A 556 4.05 21.13 -16.40
CA ARG A 556 3.72 22.11 -17.44
C ARG A 556 4.17 23.52 -17.06
N ARG A 557 4.06 23.94 -15.80
CA ARG A 557 4.29 25.35 -15.41
C ARG A 557 5.58 25.56 -14.63
N TYR A 558 6.07 24.54 -13.94
CA TYR A 558 7.12 24.69 -12.97
C TYR A 558 8.29 23.72 -13.18
N GLU A 559 9.47 24.19 -12.80
CA GLU A 559 10.68 23.41 -12.55
C GLU A 559 10.86 23.24 -11.04
N PHE A 560 11.44 22.11 -10.63
CA PHE A 560 11.63 21.77 -9.23
C PHE A 560 13.07 21.36 -8.97
N ASP A 561 13.67 21.94 -7.94
CA ASP A 561 15.02 21.62 -7.47
C ASP A 561 14.97 21.23 -6.00
N PHE A 562 15.84 20.31 -5.55
CA PHE A 562 15.89 19.91 -4.15
C PHE A 562 16.37 21.04 -3.23
N ASP A 563 15.75 21.16 -2.05
CA ASP A 563 16.31 21.92 -0.92
C ASP A 563 17.30 21.00 -0.17
N GLY A 564 18.53 20.91 -0.68
CA GLY A 564 19.58 20.01 -0.16
C GLY A 564 19.95 18.88 -1.11
N SER A 565 20.46 17.76 -0.57
CA SER A 565 20.80 16.57 -1.37
C SER A 565 19.57 15.66 -1.55
N PRO A 566 19.37 15.04 -2.73
CA PRO A 566 18.39 13.98 -2.90
C PRO A 566 18.55 12.83 -1.88
N ASP A 567 19.78 12.54 -1.46
CA ASP A 567 20.10 11.49 -0.48
C ASP A 567 19.50 11.77 0.92
N ASP A 568 19.18 13.04 1.23
CA ASP A 568 18.65 13.45 2.54
C ASP A 568 17.14 13.19 2.70
N VAL A 569 16.43 12.91 1.59
CA VAL A 569 14.97 12.69 1.59
C VAL A 569 14.62 11.47 2.41
N GLY A 570 15.34 10.36 2.20
CA GLY A 570 15.16 9.08 2.87
C GLY A 570 13.75 8.47 2.68
N MET A 571 13.59 7.21 3.09
CA MET A 571 12.29 6.53 3.10
C MET A 571 11.83 6.26 4.54
N ALA A 572 10.53 6.35 4.75
CA ALA A 572 9.79 5.85 5.88
C ALA A 572 8.59 5.04 5.37
N THR A 573 8.08 4.09 6.14
CA THR A 573 7.03 3.16 5.74
C THR A 573 5.90 3.23 6.73
N GLY A 574 4.68 3.35 6.22
CA GLY A 574 3.45 3.15 6.97
C GLY A 574 2.49 2.30 6.13
N ALA A 575 1.30 2.84 5.86
CA ALA A 575 0.41 2.29 4.84
C ALA A 575 1.03 2.43 3.43
N THR A 576 1.83 3.48 3.23
CA THR A 576 2.57 3.77 1.99
C THR A 576 4.05 4.04 2.28
N ILE A 577 4.89 4.18 1.25
CA ILE A 577 6.26 4.65 1.36
C ILE A 577 6.23 6.18 1.34
N HIS A 578 6.65 6.77 2.45
CA HIS A 578 6.75 8.22 2.63
C HIS A 578 8.19 8.67 2.64
N THR A 579 8.41 9.96 2.45
CA THR A 579 9.72 10.53 2.74
C THR A 579 9.94 10.64 4.25
N LYS A 580 11.20 10.61 4.70
CA LYS A 580 11.49 10.74 6.13
C LYS A 580 11.25 12.16 6.65
N ASN A 581 11.53 13.17 5.82
CA ASN A 581 11.57 14.58 6.22
C ASN A 581 10.79 15.51 5.27
N ASN A 582 9.76 14.99 4.62
CA ASN A 582 9.07 15.63 3.48
C ASN A 582 9.97 15.77 2.23
N LEU A 583 9.35 15.96 1.07
CA LEU A 583 10.04 16.30 -0.17
C LEU A 583 10.16 17.83 -0.29
N LYS A 584 11.20 18.40 0.32
CA LYS A 584 11.45 19.84 0.29
C LYS A 584 12.08 20.27 -1.03
N MET A 585 11.43 21.21 -1.72
CA MET A 585 11.86 21.66 -3.04
C MET A 585 11.76 23.17 -3.20
N HIS A 586 12.63 23.72 -4.03
CA HIS A 586 12.45 25.03 -4.65
C HIS A 586 11.63 24.87 -5.92
N VAL A 587 10.64 25.75 -6.10
CA VAL A 587 9.80 25.80 -7.29
C VAL A 587 10.13 27.06 -8.11
N ARG A 588 10.30 26.90 -9.42
CA ARG A 588 10.59 28.01 -10.36
C ARG A 588 9.63 27.93 -11.54
N LYS A 589 9.21 29.08 -12.08
CA LYS A 589 8.46 29.10 -13.34
C LYS A 589 9.31 28.62 -14.50
N ARG A 590 8.71 27.86 -15.41
CA ARG A 590 9.33 27.49 -16.69
C ARG A 590 9.45 28.71 -17.61
N THR A 591 10.64 28.94 -18.13
CA THR A 591 10.95 30.10 -19.01
C THR A 591 10.48 29.92 -20.46
N ASN A 592 10.31 28.68 -20.93
CA ASN A 592 9.95 28.41 -22.33
C ASN A 592 8.50 28.80 -22.69
N ILE A 593 7.57 28.86 -21.72
CA ILE A 593 6.18 29.24 -21.99
C ILE A 593 6.08 30.72 -22.34
N ASP A 594 6.81 31.59 -21.62
CA ASP A 594 6.81 33.03 -21.85
C ASP A 594 7.36 33.35 -23.26
N GLN A 595 8.43 32.67 -23.69
CA GLN A 595 9.00 32.84 -25.04
C GLN A 595 8.08 32.30 -26.15
N MET A 596 7.39 31.17 -25.92
CA MET A 596 6.38 30.65 -26.87
C MET A 596 5.15 31.57 -26.96
N GLN A 597 4.71 32.18 -25.86
CA GLN A 597 3.60 33.15 -25.84
C GLN A 597 3.98 34.46 -26.55
N GLU A 598 5.20 34.99 -26.31
CA GLU A 598 5.73 36.15 -27.04
C GLU A 598 5.88 35.88 -28.54
N SER A 599 6.30 34.67 -28.94
CA SER A 599 6.40 34.27 -30.36
C SER A 599 5.02 34.09 -31.03
N ARG A 600 3.98 33.67 -30.28
CA ARG A 600 2.60 33.56 -30.79
C ARG A 600 1.93 34.92 -30.92
N HIS A 601 2.18 35.85 -30.00
CA HIS A 601 1.68 37.22 -30.11
C HIS A 601 2.37 38.04 -31.21
N SER A 602 3.67 37.86 -31.42
CA SER A 602 4.37 38.48 -32.57
C SER A 602 3.89 37.92 -33.91
N ASN A 603 3.69 36.61 -34.05
CA ASN A 603 3.14 36.01 -35.27
C ASN A 603 1.66 36.39 -35.55
N GLN A 604 0.83 36.63 -34.53
CA GLN A 604 -0.53 37.17 -34.75
C GLN A 604 -0.53 38.65 -35.15
N SER A 605 0.52 39.39 -34.78
CA SER A 605 0.69 40.80 -35.16
C SER A 605 1.16 40.96 -36.61
N GLU A 606 1.93 40.00 -37.13
CA GLU A 606 2.39 40.01 -38.53
C GLU A 606 1.34 39.56 -39.55
N VAL A 607 0.26 38.88 -39.12
CA VAL A 607 -0.84 38.45 -40.00
C VAL A 607 -1.92 39.55 -40.16
N LEU A 608 -1.77 40.68 -39.47
CA LEU A 608 -2.69 41.83 -39.50
C LEU A 608 -2.09 43.12 -40.09
N VAL A 609 -0.97 43.02 -40.83
CA VAL A 609 -0.36 44.16 -41.55
C VAL A 609 -0.44 43.98 -43.05
#